data_AF-A0A4R8VH12-F1
#
_entry.id   AF-A0A4R8VH12-F1
#
_cell.length_a   1.000
_cell.length_b   1.000
_cell.length_c   1.000
_cell.angle_alpha   90.00
_cell.angle_beta   90.00
_cell.angle_gamma   90.00
#
_symmetry.space_group_name_H-M   'P 1'
#
loop_
_entity.id
_entity.type
_entity.pdbx_description
1 polymer ?
#
loop_
_entity_poly.entity_id
_entity_poly.type
_entity_poly.pdbx_seq_one_letter_code
_entity_poly.pdbx_strand_id
1 'polypeptide(L)'
;MKLIAIDPPTRSFSRWLTNEEIARVVAHKRGWRQAPDGSVLAGKIRKTRIADSLEYLGAAVVAHGWASRPRTEPSDSSGPTHIMWGIIDARTDAEIAEQLGEAV
;
A
#
# COMPACT_ATOMS: atom_id res chain seq x y z
N MET A 1 19.02 12.10 -1.07
CA MET A 1 17.75 11.80 -1.79
C MET A 1 16.57 12.40 -1.03
N LYS A 2 15.82 13.32 -1.67
CA LYS A 2 14.59 13.92 -1.12
C LYS A 2 13.45 12.92 -1.27
N LEU A 3 12.81 12.56 -0.16
CA LEU A 3 11.65 11.68 -0.14
C LEU A 3 10.36 12.50 -0.21
N ILE A 4 9.42 12.04 -1.03
CA ILE A 4 8.14 12.68 -1.31
C ILE A 4 7.10 12.08 -0.36
N ALA A 5 6.27 12.93 0.26
CA ALA A 5 5.16 12.46 1.07
C ALA A 5 4.12 11.78 0.17
N ILE A 6 3.54 10.68 0.64
CA ILE A 6 2.48 9.98 -0.06
C ILE A 6 1.15 10.42 0.55
N ASP A 7 0.33 11.08 -0.25
CA ASP A 7 -1.01 11.53 0.14
C ASP A 7 -2.05 10.44 -0.17
N PRO A 8 -3.09 10.31 0.66
CA PRO A 8 -4.17 9.38 0.37
C PRO A 8 -4.96 9.87 -0.86
N PRO A 9 -5.66 8.96 -1.56
CA PRO A 9 -6.56 9.35 -2.65
C PRO A 9 -7.62 10.34 -2.14
N THR A 10 -7.88 11.39 -2.94
CA THR A 10 -8.87 12.45 -2.60
C THR A 10 -10.28 12.15 -3.10
N ARG A 11 -10.48 11.03 -3.81
CA ARG A 11 -11.77 10.61 -4.34
C ARG A 11 -12.60 9.85 -3.31
N SER A 12 -13.93 9.89 -3.47
CA SER A 12 -14.87 9.18 -2.59
C SER A 12 -14.63 7.67 -2.57
N PHE A 13 -14.64 7.06 -1.38
CA PHE A 13 -14.52 5.61 -1.13
C PHE A 13 -15.76 4.80 -1.53
N SER A 14 -16.70 5.40 -2.27
CA SER A 14 -17.86 4.70 -2.84
C SER A 14 -17.49 3.76 -4.01
N ARG A 15 -16.22 3.76 -4.43
CA ARG A 15 -15.67 2.90 -5.50
C ARG A 15 -14.48 2.10 -4.99
N TRP A 16 -14.19 1.00 -5.68
CA TRP A 16 -12.98 0.22 -5.43
C TRP A 16 -11.73 1.05 -5.65
N LEU A 17 -10.77 0.93 -4.73
CA LEU A 17 -9.45 1.54 -4.85
C LEU A 17 -8.59 0.72 -5.81
N THR A 18 -7.81 1.41 -6.65
CA THR A 18 -6.77 0.75 -7.44
C THR A 18 -5.65 0.24 -6.52
N ASN A 19 -4.77 -0.61 -7.03
CA ASN A 19 -3.60 -1.05 -6.27
C ASN A 19 -2.78 0.16 -5.81
N GLU A 20 -2.46 1.09 -6.72
CA GLU A 20 -1.76 2.32 -6.36
C GLU A 20 -2.45 3.10 -5.23
N GLU A 21 -3.77 3.20 -5.24
CA GLU A 21 -4.51 3.92 -4.20
C GLU A 21 -4.56 3.18 -2.86
N ILE A 22 -4.69 1.85 -2.89
CA ILE A 22 -4.53 1.00 -1.71
C ILE A 22 -3.16 1.26 -1.09
N ALA A 23 -2.10 1.25 -1.90
CA ALA A 23 -0.75 1.54 -1.47
C ALA A 23 -0.60 2.95 -0.91
N ARG A 24 -1.22 3.95 -1.53
CA ARG A 24 -1.23 5.33 -1.02
C ARG A 24 -1.89 5.43 0.35
N VAL A 25 -3.03 4.76 0.55
CA VAL A 25 -3.72 4.70 1.85
C VAL A 25 -2.83 4.06 2.92
N VAL A 26 -2.24 2.90 2.62
CA VAL A 26 -1.35 2.17 3.55
C VAL A 26 -0.10 2.97 3.87
N ALA A 27 0.61 3.45 2.85
CA ALA A 27 1.84 4.21 2.98
C ALA A 27 1.61 5.52 3.76
N HIS A 28 0.50 6.22 3.49
CA HIS A 28 0.12 7.42 4.23
C HIS A 28 -0.07 7.12 5.72
N LYS A 29 -0.86 6.08 6.05
CA LYS A 29 -1.10 5.68 7.45
C LYS A 29 0.19 5.31 8.18
N ARG A 30 1.12 4.63 7.50
CA ARG A 30 2.42 4.22 8.05
C ARG A 30 3.48 5.32 8.05
N GLY A 31 3.19 6.48 7.44
CA GLY A 31 4.14 7.57 7.31
C GLY A 31 5.32 7.26 6.38
N TRP A 32 5.16 6.29 5.48
CA TRP A 32 6.14 5.96 4.45
C TRP A 32 6.19 7.04 3.39
N ARG A 33 7.26 7.01 2.59
CA ARG A 33 7.52 8.04 1.59
C ARG A 33 8.01 7.44 0.28
N GLN A 34 7.74 8.16 -0.80
CA GLN A 34 8.17 7.75 -2.13
C GLN A 34 9.53 8.36 -2.46
N ALA A 35 10.39 7.55 -3.06
CA ALA A 35 11.64 7.97 -3.66
C ALA A 35 11.43 8.50 -5.09
N PRO A 36 12.37 9.28 -5.67
CA PRO A 36 12.27 9.74 -7.06
C PRO A 36 12.26 8.60 -8.09
N ASP A 37 12.80 7.42 -7.75
CA ASP A 37 12.78 6.21 -8.57
C ASP A 37 11.43 5.46 -8.50
N GLY A 38 10.47 5.96 -7.73
CA GLY A 38 9.14 5.36 -7.54
C GLY A 38 9.04 4.41 -6.35
N SER A 39 10.16 4.02 -5.73
CA SER A 39 10.19 3.07 -4.61
C SER A 39 9.56 3.63 -3.33
N VAL A 40 8.93 2.76 -2.54
CA VAL A 40 8.30 3.09 -1.26
C VAL A 40 9.24 2.75 -0.13
N LEU A 41 9.57 3.75 0.70
CA LEU A 41 10.55 3.65 1.77
C LEU A 41 9.94 3.98 3.13
N ALA A 42 10.31 3.18 4.13
CA ALA A 42 10.00 3.41 5.54
C ALA A 42 11.18 4.04 6.28
N GLY A 43 10.89 4.76 7.36
CA GLY A 43 11.88 5.35 8.24
C GLY A 43 12.42 6.72 7.80
N LYS A 44 12.89 7.50 8.79
CA LYS A 44 13.45 8.86 8.58
C LYS A 44 14.97 8.87 8.45
N ILE A 45 15.65 8.10 9.31
CA ILE A 45 17.12 8.05 9.41
C ILE A 45 17.66 6.85 8.64
N ARG A 46 17.28 5.63 9.06
CA ARG A 46 17.49 4.41 8.28
C ARG A 46 16.30 4.22 7.37
N LYS A 47 16.57 4.12 6.06
CA LYS A 47 15.57 3.92 5.04
C LYS A 47 15.49 2.44 4.70
N THR A 48 14.35 1.82 4.97
CA THR A 48 14.07 0.44 4.56
C THR A 48 13.20 0.49 3.31
N ARG A 49 13.58 -0.23 2.26
CA ARG A 49 12.70 -0.38 1.10
C ARG A 49 11.58 -1.34 1.43
N ILE A 50 10.34 -0.89 1.24
CA ILE A 50 9.14 -1.69 1.44
C ILE A 50 8.69 -2.29 0.11
N ALA A 51 8.73 -1.52 -0.96
CA ALA A 51 8.27 -1.93 -2.28
C ALA A 51 8.99 -1.16 -3.38
N ASP A 52 9.10 -1.75 -4.57
CA ASP A 52 9.69 -1.10 -5.74
C ASP A 52 8.78 -0.04 -6.38
N SER A 53 7.46 -0.13 -6.15
CA SER A 53 6.50 0.89 -6.56
C SER A 53 5.23 0.85 -5.71
N LEU A 54 4.41 1.91 -5.79
CA LEU A 54 3.08 1.93 -5.18
C LEU A 54 2.17 0.86 -5.81
N GLU A 55 2.26 0.64 -7.12
CA GLU A 55 1.45 -0.37 -7.80
C GLU A 55 1.78 -1.78 -7.28
N TYR A 56 3.07 -2.10 -7.14
CA TYR A 56 3.53 -3.36 -6.56
C TYR A 56 3.05 -3.53 -5.11
N LEU A 57 3.22 -2.49 -4.28
CA LEU A 57 2.76 -2.52 -2.89
C LEU A 57 1.27 -2.83 -2.81
N GLY A 58 0.44 -2.18 -3.63
CA GLY A 58 -1.00 -2.37 -3.62
C GLY A 58 -1.41 -3.78 -4.04
N ALA A 59 -0.78 -4.31 -5.08
CA ALA A 59 -1.03 -5.67 -5.55
C ALA A 59 -0.69 -6.70 -4.45
N ALA A 60 0.45 -6.52 -3.78
CA ALA A 60 0.88 -7.42 -2.73
C ALA A 60 0.02 -7.33 -1.45
N VAL A 61 -0.42 -6.12 -1.07
CA VAL A 61 -1.40 -5.90 0.02
C VAL A 61 -2.69 -6.70 -0.23
N VAL A 62 -3.16 -6.75 -1.48
CA VAL A 62 -4.31 -7.58 -1.85
C VAL A 62 -3.96 -9.08 -1.84
N ALA A 63 -2.82 -9.47 -2.41
CA ALA A 63 -2.39 -10.87 -2.52
C ALA A 63 -2.19 -11.54 -1.14
N HIS A 64 -1.64 -10.81 -0.17
CA HIS A 64 -1.49 -11.29 1.20
C HIS A 64 -2.77 -11.18 2.05
N GLY A 65 -3.88 -10.71 1.46
CA GLY A 65 -5.14 -10.55 2.18
C GLY A 65 -5.04 -9.51 3.29
N TRP A 66 -4.39 -8.37 3.05
CA TRP A 66 -4.37 -7.22 3.96
C TRP A 66 -5.36 -6.13 3.53
N ALA A 67 -5.75 -6.14 2.25
CA ALA A 67 -6.94 -5.44 1.75
C ALA A 67 -7.93 -6.46 1.19
N SER A 68 -9.21 -6.29 1.53
CA SER A 68 -10.31 -7.10 1.00
C SER A 68 -10.97 -6.39 -0.17
N ARG A 69 -11.06 -7.10 -1.31
CA ARG A 69 -11.87 -6.74 -2.47
C ARG A 69 -12.44 -8.00 -3.13
N PRO A 70 -13.60 -7.95 -3.80
CA PRO A 70 -14.13 -9.07 -4.54
C PRO A 70 -13.17 -9.48 -5.65
N ARG A 71 -13.12 -10.79 -5.94
CA ARG A 71 -12.26 -11.37 -6.97
C ARG A 71 -12.61 -10.86 -8.39
N THR A 72 -13.82 -10.38 -8.57
CA THR A 72 -14.33 -9.80 -9.81
C THR A 72 -14.97 -8.46 -9.47
N GLU A 73 -14.53 -7.40 -10.15
CA GLU A 73 -15.13 -6.08 -10.01
C GLU A 73 -16.55 -6.10 -10.59
N PRO A 74 -17.57 -5.62 -9.86
CA PRO A 74 -18.91 -5.43 -10.41
C PRO A 74 -18.88 -4.46 -11.60
N SER A 75 -19.83 -4.59 -12.54
CA SER A 75 -19.87 -3.77 -13.76
C SER A 75 -19.96 -2.26 -13.53
N ASP A 76 -20.38 -1.84 -12.33
CA ASP A 76 -20.50 -0.44 -11.92
C ASP A 76 -19.34 0.04 -11.04
N SER A 77 -18.33 -0.82 -10.79
CA SER A 77 -17.20 -0.56 -9.89
C SER A 77 -17.62 -0.07 -8.50
N SER A 78 -18.86 -0.31 -8.09
CA SER A 78 -19.39 0.15 -6.82
C SER A 78 -18.94 -0.78 -5.71
N GLY A 79 -18.49 -0.20 -4.60
CA GLY A 79 -18.17 -0.96 -3.39
C GLY A 79 -16.89 -0.49 -2.69
N PRO A 80 -16.85 -0.60 -1.36
CA PRO A 80 -15.72 -0.14 -0.56
C PRO A 80 -14.56 -1.15 -0.53
N THR A 81 -13.35 -0.68 -0.78
CA THR A 81 -12.14 -1.46 -0.44
C THR A 81 -11.90 -1.38 1.07
N HIS A 82 -11.85 -2.54 1.74
CA HIS A 82 -11.60 -2.59 3.17
C HIS A 82 -10.14 -2.91 3.45
N ILE A 83 -9.41 -1.96 4.04
CA ILE A 83 -8.07 -2.20 4.57
C ILE A 83 -8.19 -2.83 5.96
N MET A 84 -7.58 -4.00 6.15
CA MET A 84 -7.54 -4.71 7.43
C MET A 84 -6.41 -4.16 8.29
N TRP A 85 -6.65 -2.99 8.90
CA TRP A 85 -5.64 -2.28 9.68
C TRP A 85 -5.01 -3.12 10.78
N GLY A 86 -5.77 -3.98 11.47
CA GLY A 86 -5.22 -4.86 12.51
C GLY A 86 -4.12 -5.79 12.02
N ILE A 87 -4.14 -6.19 10.74
CA ILE A 87 -3.11 -7.02 10.11
C ILE A 87 -1.85 -6.18 9.85
N ILE A 88 -2.02 -5.00 9.24
CA ILE A 88 -0.89 -4.13 8.88
C ILE A 88 -0.22 -3.52 10.12
N ASP A 89 -1.01 -3.09 11.11
CA ASP A 89 -0.52 -2.44 12.32
C ASP A 89 0.18 -3.42 13.28
N ALA A 90 -0.17 -4.71 13.24
CA ALA A 90 0.50 -5.76 14.01
C ALA A 90 1.91 -6.10 13.48
N ARG A 91 2.27 -5.64 12.28
CA ARG A 91 3.56 -5.92 11.64
C ARG A 91 4.49 -4.72 11.72
N THR A 92 5.77 -5.00 11.90
CA THR A 92 6.86 -4.05 11.75
C THR A 92 7.13 -3.76 10.26
N ASP A 93 7.74 -2.62 9.97
CA ASP A 93 8.14 -2.28 8.59
C ASP A 93 9.14 -3.30 8.00
N ALA A 94 9.94 -3.96 8.85
CA ALA A 94 10.88 -4.99 8.43
C ALA A 94 10.18 -6.29 8.03
N GLU A 95 9.22 -6.77 8.83
CA GLU A 95 8.42 -7.96 8.50
C GLU A 95 7.60 -7.74 7.23
N ILE A 96 7.05 -6.54 7.04
CA ILE A 96 6.35 -6.20 5.80
C ILE A 96 7.34 -6.23 4.62
N ALA A 97 8.52 -5.63 4.73
CA ALA A 97 9.51 -5.63 3.66
C ALA A 97 9.98 -7.06 3.30
N GLU A 98 10.18 -7.92 4.29
CA GLU A 98 10.55 -9.32 4.10
C GLU A 98 9.43 -10.08 3.37
N GLN A 99 8.19 -9.98 3.85
CA GLN A 99 7.04 -10.64 3.24
C GLN A 99 6.76 -10.16 1.80
N LEU A 100 7.04 -8.89 1.51
CA LEU A 100 6.94 -8.33 0.16
C LEU A 100 8.15 -8.65 -0.74
N GLY A 101 9.31 -8.98 -0.15
CA GLY A 101 10.53 -9.36 -0.86
C GLY A 101 10.58 -10.84 -1.24
N GLU A 102 9.85 -11.70 -0.53
CA GLU A 102 9.69 -13.14 -0.85
C GLU A 102 8.70 -13.39 -2.00
N ALA A 103 7.89 -12.39 -2.37
CA ALA A 103 6.94 -12.47 -3.48
C ALA A 103 7.62 -12.24 -4.84
N VAL A 104 8.56 -13.12 -5.21
CA VAL A 104 9.15 -13.18 -6.57
C VAL A 104 9.09 -14.60 -7.11
#